data_AF-A0A4Q4LZ81-F1
#
_entry.id   AF-A0A4Q4LZ81-F1
#
_cell.length_a   1.000
_cell.length_b   1.000
_cell.length_c   1.000
_cell.angle_alpha   90.00
_cell.angle_beta   90.00
_cell.angle_gamma   90.00
#
_symmetry.space_group_name_H-M   'P 1'
#
loop_
_entity.id
_entity.type
_entity.pdbx_description
1 polymer ?
#
loop_
_entity_poly.entity_id
_entity_poly.type
_entity_poly.pdbx_seq_one_letter_code
_entity_poly.pdbx_strand_id
1 'polypeptide(L)'
;MARYGVAAAAGSDRTPFPTRQMAVLALCRICEPIAFMSIFPYAYFMVESFMTGQSTAQISMYTGMVTSSFAFMECISGIFWGRLSDRVGRKKVLLGGLFGTGLSMLLFGFSQSLPMALIARALGGLLNGNIGVLQTTVAELVTDERHQPRAYSIMPFVWCLGTIIGGALGGLLARPANVMPFFQDTIFETYPFLLPNLVCTGFVVLGLTVGILFLEETHEDRKYDQDRGREAGQWLLRKLWKREAEATFDDKDASLDEMRSMLSDHDHNVQAYRSTDSSPTLCSTRTSISEVPEFELDKQLAPAPTFRQAFTKQVILNVVCYGILAFHTISLEQLLPILMSKDVPAKGSQHLPFRFEGGFGWSTQTTGAFLAAQGFLQMFAQVILFPWVSKKLGSLRTFWITLACYPVLYLLAPYLAVLPESLRIPGLAALLIAKVTFQSLSYPSLAIILANSSPSKKVLGTLNGVAMSSASISRGFGPTVSGAVDSLGTSLHMSGLAWWTIAAVALLGWLPGFALQESKRSAFTAQEDEEALIDSDSDAESVITLTPDEIEIVLSK
;
A
#
# COMPACT_ATOMS: atom_id res chain seq x y z
N MET A 1 48.21 -13.73 -25.46
CA MET A 1 46.93 -13.03 -25.68
C MET A 1 45.87 -14.03 -26.12
N ALA A 2 45.20 -14.66 -25.16
CA ALA A 2 43.95 -15.42 -25.32
C ALA A 2 43.57 -15.93 -23.92
N ARG A 3 42.76 -15.17 -23.19
CA ARG A 3 42.23 -15.54 -21.86
C ARG A 3 40.96 -14.76 -21.56
N TYR A 4 39.90 -15.04 -22.31
CA TYR A 4 38.52 -14.78 -21.88
C TYR A 4 37.66 -15.91 -22.45
N GLY A 5 37.79 -17.08 -21.82
CA GLY A 5 36.86 -18.18 -21.97
C GLY A 5 35.62 -17.89 -21.13
N VAL A 6 34.48 -17.84 -21.81
CA VAL A 6 33.24 -18.55 -21.47
C VAL A 6 33.16 -18.96 -19.99
N ALA A 7 32.67 -18.07 -19.14
CA ALA A 7 32.31 -18.35 -17.75
C ALA A 7 31.18 -17.43 -17.27
N ALA A 8 30.08 -17.36 -18.04
CA ALA A 8 28.90 -16.56 -17.65
C ALA A 8 27.56 -17.27 -17.90
N ALA A 9 27.54 -18.59 -18.08
CA ALA A 9 26.31 -19.35 -18.28
C ALA A 9 26.27 -20.60 -17.40
N ALA A 10 26.41 -20.42 -16.08
CA ALA A 10 26.07 -21.44 -15.10
C ALA A 10 25.76 -20.78 -13.74
N GLY A 11 24.49 -20.84 -13.32
CA GLY A 11 24.13 -20.86 -11.90
C GLY A 11 23.88 -19.52 -11.20
N SER A 12 22.81 -18.81 -11.57
CA SER A 12 21.99 -18.11 -10.58
C SER A 12 20.58 -17.89 -11.13
N ASP A 13 19.72 -18.89 -10.95
CA ASP A 13 18.28 -18.89 -11.27
C ASP A 13 17.46 -17.91 -10.38
N ARG A 14 18.08 -16.82 -9.93
CA ARG A 14 17.52 -15.88 -8.96
C ARG A 14 17.54 -14.48 -9.55
N THR A 15 16.42 -14.08 -10.14
CA THR A 15 16.20 -12.67 -10.46
C THR A 15 16.38 -11.83 -9.18
N PRO A 16 17.19 -10.76 -9.18
CA PRO A 16 17.42 -9.98 -7.97
C PRO A 16 16.18 -9.16 -7.58
N PHE A 17 15.96 -8.94 -6.27
CA PHE A 17 14.88 -8.06 -5.81
C PHE A 17 15.17 -6.60 -6.22
N PRO A 18 14.21 -5.87 -6.82
CA PRO A 18 14.39 -4.49 -7.30
C PRO A 18 14.44 -3.47 -6.15
N THR A 19 15.43 -3.61 -5.28
CA THR A 19 15.55 -2.89 -4.00
C THR A 19 15.60 -1.38 -4.21
N ARG A 20 16.33 -0.92 -5.24
CA ARG A 20 16.53 0.49 -5.53
C ARG A 20 15.21 1.17 -5.95
N GLN A 21 14.52 0.60 -6.94
CA GLN A 21 13.23 1.13 -7.41
C GLN A 21 12.14 1.03 -6.34
N MET A 22 12.11 -0.06 -5.56
CA MET A 22 11.20 -0.17 -4.40
C MET A 22 11.47 0.89 -3.34
N ALA A 23 12.73 1.25 -3.08
CA ALA A 23 13.07 2.31 -2.14
C ALA A 23 12.66 3.70 -2.65
N VAL A 24 12.88 3.99 -3.95
CA VAL A 24 12.42 5.24 -4.58
C VAL A 24 10.89 5.34 -4.53
N LEU A 25 10.20 4.27 -4.87
CA LEU A 25 8.74 4.20 -4.80
C LEU A 25 8.22 4.40 -3.38
N ALA A 26 8.86 3.76 -2.39
CA ALA A 26 8.53 3.94 -0.97
C ALA A 26 8.73 5.40 -0.50
N LEU A 27 9.81 6.07 -0.94
CA LEU A 27 10.08 7.47 -0.61
C LEU A 27 9.09 8.44 -1.27
N CYS A 28 8.62 8.16 -2.49
CA CYS A 28 7.54 8.93 -3.09
C CYS A 28 6.23 8.70 -2.33
N ARG A 29 5.98 7.46 -1.91
CA ARG A 29 4.73 7.04 -1.29
C ARG A 29 4.55 7.56 0.12
N ILE A 30 5.63 7.70 0.89
CA ILE A 30 5.58 8.11 2.31
C ILE A 30 4.91 9.48 2.52
N CYS A 31 4.99 10.37 1.53
CA CYS A 31 4.44 11.73 1.62
C CYS A 31 2.92 11.73 1.84
N GLU A 32 2.21 10.76 1.27
CA GLU A 32 0.76 10.68 1.36
C GLU A 32 0.27 10.25 2.75
N PRO A 33 0.76 9.16 3.37
CA PRO A 33 0.44 8.85 4.76
C PRO A 33 0.84 9.96 5.73
N ILE A 34 1.97 10.67 5.50
CA ILE A 34 2.35 11.84 6.30
C ILE A 34 1.26 12.92 6.21
N ALA A 35 0.87 13.31 4.99
CA ALA A 35 -0.17 14.31 4.76
C ALA A 35 -1.50 13.90 5.38
N PHE A 36 -1.92 12.65 5.16
CA PHE A 36 -3.18 12.12 5.67
C PHE A 36 -3.22 12.07 7.21
N MET A 37 -2.14 11.62 7.85
CA MET A 37 -2.08 11.47 9.31
C MET A 37 -1.83 12.79 10.05
N SER A 38 -1.18 13.76 9.39
CA SER A 38 -0.87 15.05 10.01
C SER A 38 -2.08 15.85 10.46
N ILE A 39 -3.27 15.59 9.91
CA ILE A 39 -4.47 16.39 10.14
C ILE A 39 -5.15 16.01 11.47
N PHE A 40 -5.13 14.73 11.84
CA PHE A 40 -5.86 14.21 13.02
C PHE A 40 -5.55 14.93 14.35
N PRO A 41 -4.29 15.31 14.67
CA PRO A 41 -3.98 16.06 15.89
C PRO A 41 -4.65 17.43 16.03
N TYR A 42 -4.95 18.10 14.91
CA TYR A 42 -5.41 19.49 14.93
C TYR A 42 -6.75 19.75 14.22
N ALA A 43 -7.31 18.77 13.53
CA ALA A 43 -8.55 18.92 12.76
C ALA A 43 -9.72 19.46 13.60
N TYR A 44 -9.87 18.95 14.82
CA TYR A 44 -10.90 19.42 15.77
C TYR A 44 -10.73 20.90 16.07
N PHE A 45 -9.52 21.32 16.47
CA PHE A 45 -9.17 22.69 16.79
C PHE A 45 -9.24 23.65 15.60
N MET A 46 -9.03 23.14 14.39
CA MET A 46 -9.20 23.91 13.15
C MET A 46 -10.68 24.19 12.88
N VAL A 47 -11.53 23.16 12.93
CA VAL A 47 -12.97 23.32 12.73
C VAL A 47 -13.58 24.20 13.83
N GLU A 48 -13.17 24.00 15.09
CA GLU A 48 -13.55 24.88 16.21
C GLU A 48 -13.23 26.35 15.91
N SER A 49 -12.03 26.64 15.39
CA SER A 49 -11.63 28.01 15.05
C SER A 49 -12.47 28.66 13.94
N PHE A 50 -13.07 27.86 13.05
CA PHE A 50 -13.96 28.36 11.99
C PHE A 50 -15.40 28.57 12.46
N MET A 51 -15.77 27.99 13.60
CA MET A 51 -17.15 27.89 14.06
C MET A 51 -17.40 28.62 15.39
N THR A 52 -16.63 29.66 15.67
CA THR A 52 -16.75 30.47 16.91
C THR A 52 -18.21 30.86 17.17
N GLY A 53 -18.81 30.34 18.25
CA GLY A 53 -20.20 30.59 18.64
C GLY A 53 -21.23 29.52 18.27
N GLN A 54 -20.84 28.42 17.61
CA GLN A 54 -21.72 27.28 17.34
C GLN A 54 -21.60 26.17 18.38
N SER A 55 -22.58 25.26 18.40
CA SER A 55 -22.63 24.16 19.36
C SER A 55 -21.45 23.19 19.19
N THR A 56 -20.87 22.75 20.31
CA THR A 56 -19.77 21.75 20.34
C THR A 56 -20.15 20.45 19.64
N ALA A 57 -21.46 20.14 19.56
CA ALA A 57 -21.99 18.99 18.84
C ALA A 57 -21.61 19.00 17.35
N GLN A 58 -21.74 20.16 16.68
CA GLN A 58 -21.51 20.27 15.24
C GLN A 58 -20.02 20.13 14.87
N ILE A 59 -19.11 20.49 15.77
CA ILE A 59 -17.65 20.45 15.53
C ILE A 59 -17.20 19.03 15.17
N SER A 60 -17.68 18.01 15.88
CA SER A 60 -17.32 16.61 15.60
C SER A 60 -17.76 16.15 14.21
N MET A 61 -18.98 16.52 13.80
CA MET A 61 -19.52 16.18 12.48
C MET A 61 -18.69 16.83 11.38
N TYR A 62 -18.41 18.12 11.49
CA TYR A 62 -17.61 18.84 10.49
C TYR A 62 -16.14 18.41 10.46
N THR A 63 -15.58 18.05 11.62
CA THR A 63 -14.25 17.42 11.69
C THR A 63 -14.25 16.08 10.93
N GLY A 64 -15.31 15.29 11.06
CA GLY A 64 -15.56 14.07 10.27
C GLY A 64 -15.62 14.33 8.76
N MET A 65 -16.33 15.37 8.34
CA MET A 65 -16.42 15.77 6.94
C MET A 65 -15.05 16.19 6.37
N VAL A 66 -14.28 16.98 7.12
CA VAL A 66 -12.95 17.44 6.70
C VAL A 66 -11.97 16.27 6.51
N THR A 67 -11.94 15.30 7.43
CA THR A 67 -11.00 14.18 7.33
C THR A 67 -11.39 13.18 6.23
N SER A 68 -12.70 12.92 6.07
CA SER A 68 -13.20 11.94 5.09
C SER A 68 -13.35 12.45 3.66
N SER A 69 -13.48 13.76 3.45
CA SER A 69 -13.62 14.37 2.11
C SER A 69 -12.54 13.97 1.12
N PHE A 70 -11.29 13.81 1.58
CA PHE A 70 -10.18 13.31 0.76
C PHE A 70 -10.43 11.88 0.27
N ALA A 71 -10.70 10.93 1.18
CA ALA A 71 -10.90 9.54 0.82
C ALA A 71 -12.18 9.33 0.00
N PHE A 72 -13.20 10.16 0.24
CA PHE A 72 -14.43 10.19 -0.54
C PHE A 72 -14.16 10.58 -2.00
N MET A 73 -13.45 11.69 -2.22
CA MET A 73 -13.11 12.15 -3.58
C MET A 73 -12.08 11.26 -4.28
N GLU A 74 -11.13 10.69 -3.53
CA GLU A 74 -10.18 9.69 -4.02
C GLU A 74 -10.90 8.43 -4.51
N CYS A 75 -11.94 7.99 -3.82
CA CYS A 75 -12.75 6.87 -4.27
C CYS A 75 -13.45 7.17 -5.61
N ILE A 76 -14.00 8.38 -5.76
CA ILE A 76 -14.69 8.80 -6.99
C ILE A 76 -13.71 8.90 -8.16
N SER A 77 -12.51 9.45 -7.92
CA SER A 77 -11.48 9.68 -8.94
C SER A 77 -10.65 8.42 -9.25
N GLY A 78 -10.62 7.42 -8.37
CA GLY A 78 -9.72 6.27 -8.46
C GLY A 78 -9.82 5.47 -9.77
N ILE A 79 -11.03 5.22 -10.27
CA ILE A 79 -11.23 4.52 -11.56
C ILE A 79 -10.67 5.35 -12.72
N PHE A 80 -10.88 6.66 -12.69
CA PHE A 80 -10.37 7.57 -13.71
C PHE A 80 -8.83 7.52 -13.75
N TRP A 81 -8.18 7.64 -12.60
CA TRP A 81 -6.72 7.61 -12.51
C TRP A 81 -6.10 6.26 -12.85
N GLY A 82 -6.76 5.14 -12.50
CA GLY A 82 -6.35 3.81 -12.93
C GLY A 82 -6.28 3.72 -14.46
N ARG A 83 -7.38 4.05 -15.14
CA ARG A 83 -7.46 4.04 -16.61
C ARG A 83 -6.53 5.05 -17.27
N LEU A 84 -6.32 6.20 -16.62
CA LEU A 84 -5.38 7.19 -17.13
C LEU A 84 -3.94 6.68 -17.03
N SER A 85 -3.60 5.94 -15.98
CA SER A 85 -2.27 5.35 -15.83
C SER A 85 -2.00 4.28 -16.88
N ASP A 86 -3.04 3.53 -17.29
CA ASP A 86 -2.95 2.55 -18.40
C ASP A 86 -2.75 3.21 -19.78
N ARG A 87 -3.01 4.52 -19.90
CA ARG A 87 -2.85 5.25 -21.17
C ARG A 87 -1.58 6.09 -21.20
N VAL A 88 -1.28 6.76 -20.09
CA VAL A 88 -0.24 7.79 -20.00
C VAL A 88 1.05 7.26 -19.36
N GLY A 89 0.98 6.15 -18.63
CA GLY A 89 2.08 5.57 -17.85
C GLY A 89 1.87 5.70 -16.33
N ARG A 90 2.45 4.78 -15.56
CA ARG A 90 2.36 4.74 -14.09
C ARG A 90 3.10 5.92 -13.46
N LYS A 91 4.32 6.21 -13.91
CA LYS A 91 5.19 7.24 -13.32
C LYS A 91 4.51 8.60 -13.34
N LYS A 92 3.97 9.01 -14.49
CA LYS A 92 3.34 10.33 -14.66
C LYS A 92 2.11 10.50 -13.77
N VAL A 93 1.29 9.46 -13.65
CA VAL A 93 0.10 9.51 -12.80
C VAL A 93 0.45 9.55 -11.32
N LEU A 94 1.42 8.74 -10.87
CA LEU A 94 1.89 8.76 -9.48
C LEU A 94 2.42 10.13 -9.06
N LEU A 95 3.23 10.76 -9.91
CA LEU A 95 3.77 12.09 -9.68
C LEU A 95 2.67 13.18 -9.74
N GLY A 96 1.72 13.05 -10.65
CA GLY A 96 0.55 13.93 -10.71
C GLY A 96 -0.27 13.89 -9.42
N GLY A 97 -0.52 12.70 -8.88
CA GLY A 97 -1.24 12.53 -7.60
C GLY A 97 -0.49 13.07 -6.40
N LEU A 98 0.84 12.93 -6.39
CA LEU A 98 1.69 13.49 -5.34
C LEU A 98 1.70 15.03 -5.40
N PHE A 99 1.74 15.62 -6.60
CA PHE A 99 1.58 17.07 -6.80
C PHE A 99 0.22 17.58 -6.33
N GLY A 100 -0.87 16.89 -6.69
CA GLY A 100 -2.21 17.20 -6.22
C GLY A 100 -2.33 17.18 -4.69
N THR A 101 -1.66 16.23 -4.04
CA THR A 101 -1.57 16.16 -2.57
C THR A 101 -0.84 17.37 -1.99
N GLY A 102 0.29 17.79 -2.57
CA GLY A 102 1.01 18.99 -2.14
C GLY A 102 0.19 20.27 -2.29
N LEU A 103 -0.48 20.43 -3.44
CA LEU A 103 -1.38 21.57 -3.69
C LEU A 103 -2.53 21.60 -2.67
N SER A 104 -3.13 20.44 -2.38
CA SER A 104 -4.17 20.30 -1.37
C SER A 104 -3.70 20.72 0.03
N MET A 105 -2.52 20.27 0.47
CA MET A 105 -1.95 20.65 1.78
C MET A 105 -1.70 22.16 1.87
N LEU A 106 -1.17 22.79 0.82
CA LEU A 106 -0.99 24.24 0.79
C LEU A 106 -2.32 24.97 0.95
N LEU A 107 -3.33 24.63 0.13
CA LEU A 107 -4.66 25.25 0.21
C LEU A 107 -5.32 25.02 1.58
N PHE A 108 -5.14 23.84 2.17
CA PHE A 108 -5.67 23.50 3.48
C PHE A 108 -5.00 24.31 4.60
N GLY A 109 -3.67 24.51 4.52
CA GLY A 109 -2.92 25.34 5.47
C GLY A 109 -3.33 26.82 5.47
N PHE A 110 -3.74 27.36 4.31
CA PHE A 110 -4.28 28.71 4.16
C PHE A 110 -5.79 28.81 4.43
N SER A 111 -6.46 27.73 4.85
CA SER A 111 -7.90 27.76 5.03
C SER A 111 -8.32 28.61 6.24
N GLN A 112 -9.28 29.52 6.02
CA GLN A 112 -9.90 30.36 7.05
C GLN A 112 -11.40 30.06 7.24
N SER A 113 -11.93 29.13 6.46
CA SER A 113 -13.33 28.77 6.50
C SER A 113 -13.50 27.28 6.23
N LEU A 114 -14.55 26.71 6.80
CA LEU A 114 -14.89 25.30 6.63
C LEU A 114 -15.08 24.90 5.15
N PRO A 115 -15.76 25.67 4.28
CA PRO A 115 -15.87 25.32 2.86
C PRO A 115 -14.52 25.29 2.15
N MET A 116 -13.62 26.23 2.45
CA MET A 116 -12.27 26.24 1.87
C MET A 116 -11.47 25.01 2.31
N ALA A 117 -11.55 24.64 3.59
CA ALA A 117 -10.92 23.44 4.13
C ALA A 117 -11.46 22.16 3.45
N LEU A 118 -12.78 22.04 3.29
CA LEU A 118 -13.41 20.91 2.59
C LEU A 118 -13.01 20.84 1.12
N ILE A 119 -13.02 21.96 0.39
CA ILE A 119 -12.62 22.02 -1.02
C ILE A 119 -11.15 21.66 -1.17
N ALA A 120 -10.27 22.18 -0.31
CA ALA A 120 -8.84 21.86 -0.35
C ALA A 120 -8.61 20.35 -0.19
N ARG A 121 -9.31 19.70 0.76
CA ARG A 121 -9.21 18.25 0.99
C ARG A 121 -9.83 17.42 -0.13
N ALA A 122 -11.00 17.83 -0.61
CA ALA A 122 -11.68 17.22 -1.75
C ALA A 122 -10.81 17.28 -3.02
N LEU A 123 -10.15 18.41 -3.28
CA LEU A 123 -9.22 18.57 -4.40
C LEU A 123 -8.03 17.61 -4.27
N GLY A 124 -7.50 17.43 -3.06
CA GLY A 124 -6.44 16.46 -2.79
C GLY A 124 -6.83 15.03 -3.16
N GLY A 125 -8.03 14.59 -2.78
CA GLY A 125 -8.53 13.27 -3.15
C GLY A 125 -8.87 13.16 -4.64
N LEU A 126 -9.45 14.21 -5.22
CA LEU A 126 -9.79 14.23 -6.65
C LEU A 126 -8.54 14.10 -7.52
N LEU A 127 -7.45 14.77 -7.15
CA LEU A 127 -6.20 14.77 -7.91
C LEU A 127 -5.29 13.59 -7.59
N ASN A 128 -5.57 12.81 -6.54
CA ASN A 128 -4.73 11.71 -6.10
C ASN A 128 -5.42 10.35 -6.31
N GLY A 129 -4.96 9.57 -7.30
CA GLY A 129 -5.37 8.19 -7.55
C GLY A 129 -4.31 7.14 -7.19
N ASN A 130 -3.33 7.51 -6.35
CA ASN A 130 -2.11 6.73 -6.17
C ASN A 130 -2.34 5.40 -5.48
N ILE A 131 -3.40 5.24 -4.66
CA ILE A 131 -3.70 3.95 -4.01
C ILE A 131 -3.80 2.80 -5.03
N GLY A 132 -4.51 3.03 -6.14
CA GLY A 132 -4.69 2.00 -7.18
C GLY A 132 -3.45 1.80 -8.05
N VAL A 133 -2.90 2.90 -8.56
CA VAL A 133 -1.74 2.90 -9.48
C VAL A 133 -0.49 2.34 -8.80
N LEU A 134 -0.34 2.53 -7.49
CA LEU A 134 0.78 1.96 -6.75
C LEU A 134 0.75 0.44 -6.70
N GLN A 135 -0.43 -0.16 -6.52
CA GLN A 135 -0.56 -1.62 -6.46
C GLN A 135 -0.18 -2.25 -7.80
N THR A 136 -0.57 -1.62 -8.91
CA THR A 136 -0.16 -2.08 -10.25
C THR A 136 1.34 -1.86 -10.47
N THR A 137 1.88 -0.72 -10.04
CA THR A 137 3.33 -0.41 -10.15
C THR A 137 4.18 -1.43 -9.39
N VAL A 138 3.79 -1.82 -8.17
CA VAL A 138 4.53 -2.86 -7.40
C VAL A 138 4.45 -4.22 -8.08
N ALA A 139 3.27 -4.58 -8.58
CA ALA A 139 3.07 -5.85 -9.28
C ALA A 139 3.88 -5.93 -10.58
N GLU A 140 3.98 -4.82 -11.33
CA GLU A 140 4.78 -4.70 -12.55
C GLU A 140 6.29 -4.65 -12.26
N LEU A 141 6.70 -4.02 -11.16
CA LEU A 141 8.11 -3.93 -10.77
C LEU A 141 8.66 -5.26 -10.24
N VAL A 142 7.82 -6.06 -9.56
CA VAL A 142 8.21 -7.33 -8.95
C VAL A 142 7.64 -8.49 -9.77
N THR A 143 8.38 -8.81 -10.84
CA THR A 143 8.04 -9.88 -11.79
C THR A 143 8.14 -11.27 -11.17
N ASP A 144 9.10 -11.49 -10.27
CA ASP A 144 9.26 -12.76 -9.56
C ASP A 144 8.22 -12.90 -8.44
N GLU A 145 7.38 -13.94 -8.57
CA GLU A 145 6.34 -14.27 -7.61
C GLU A 145 6.89 -14.59 -6.21
N ARG A 146 8.14 -15.06 -6.10
CA ARG A 146 8.83 -15.33 -4.82
C ARG A 146 9.06 -14.05 -4.03
N HIS A 147 9.19 -12.92 -4.71
CA HIS A 147 9.48 -11.61 -4.14
C HIS A 147 8.25 -10.77 -3.80
N GLN A 148 7.10 -11.08 -4.38
CA GLN A 148 5.85 -10.35 -4.15
C GLN A 148 5.47 -10.20 -2.66
N PRO A 149 5.54 -11.25 -1.80
CA PRO A 149 5.21 -11.11 -0.39
C PRO A 149 6.07 -10.06 0.34
N ARG A 150 7.36 -9.99 -0.01
CA ARG A 150 8.30 -9.00 0.53
C ARG A 150 8.00 -7.59 0.01
N ALA A 151 7.58 -7.46 -1.26
CA ALA A 151 7.23 -6.17 -1.84
C ALA A 151 5.96 -5.59 -1.21
N TYR A 152 4.92 -6.41 -1.06
CA TYR A 152 3.66 -5.98 -0.45
C TYR A 152 3.78 -5.68 1.04
N SER A 153 4.78 -6.21 1.75
CA SER A 153 5.01 -5.88 3.18
C SER A 153 5.68 -4.52 3.40
N ILE A 154 6.37 -3.97 2.39
CA ILE A 154 6.96 -2.62 2.44
C ILE A 154 5.86 -1.55 2.54
N MET A 155 4.71 -1.75 1.89
CA MET A 155 3.62 -0.77 1.87
C MET A 155 3.05 -0.42 3.25
N PRO A 156 2.64 -1.39 4.07
CA PRO A 156 2.18 -1.08 5.43
C PRO A 156 3.31 -0.58 6.35
N PHE A 157 4.58 -0.91 6.08
CA PHE A 157 5.71 -0.29 6.78
C PHE A 157 5.82 1.23 6.50
N VAL A 158 5.72 1.62 5.22
CA VAL A 158 5.70 3.04 4.81
C VAL A 158 4.54 3.78 5.46
N TRP A 159 3.37 3.14 5.56
CA TRP A 159 2.22 3.69 6.28
C TRP A 159 2.52 3.97 7.76
N CYS A 160 3.13 3.01 8.47
CA CYS A 160 3.52 3.19 9.87
C CYS A 160 4.47 4.39 10.04
N LEU A 161 5.48 4.49 9.17
CA LEU A 161 6.44 5.60 9.22
C LEU A 161 5.76 6.96 8.97
N GLY A 162 4.83 7.00 8.02
CA GLY A 162 4.03 8.21 7.79
C GLY A 162 3.08 8.57 8.93
N THR A 163 2.54 7.58 9.67
CA THR A 163 1.77 7.84 10.90
C THR A 163 2.65 8.47 11.98
N ILE A 164 3.88 7.97 12.17
CA ILE A 164 4.84 8.53 13.13
C ILE A 164 5.13 10.00 12.81
N ILE A 165 5.57 10.26 11.57
CA ILE A 165 5.99 11.59 11.13
C ILE A 165 4.78 12.52 11.06
N GLY A 166 3.67 12.08 10.46
CA GLY A 166 2.44 12.86 10.32
C GLY A 166 1.88 13.28 11.68
N GLY A 167 1.66 12.34 12.59
CA GLY A 167 1.16 12.65 13.95
C GLY A 167 2.05 13.64 14.70
N ALA A 168 3.37 13.48 14.60
CA ALA A 168 4.34 14.39 15.21
C ALA A 168 4.27 15.80 14.59
N LEU A 169 4.30 15.91 13.27
CA LEU A 169 4.23 17.20 12.56
C LEU A 169 2.92 17.94 12.87
N GLY A 170 1.79 17.22 12.82
CA GLY A 170 0.48 17.79 13.12
C GLY A 170 0.35 18.29 14.55
N GLY A 171 0.95 17.60 15.53
CA GLY A 171 0.92 18.03 16.92
C GLY A 171 1.87 19.19 17.24
N LEU A 172 3.14 19.03 16.89
CA LEU A 172 4.21 19.95 17.30
C LEU A 172 4.11 21.30 16.58
N LEU A 173 3.70 21.31 15.30
CA LEU A 173 3.74 22.51 14.47
C LEU A 173 2.40 23.25 14.43
N ALA A 174 1.32 22.68 14.96
CA ALA A 174 0.03 23.36 15.02
C ALA A 174 0.06 24.53 16.03
N ARG A 175 -0.58 25.65 15.65
CA ARG A 175 -0.65 26.91 16.42
C ARG A 175 0.74 27.39 16.87
N PRO A 176 1.72 27.55 15.95
CA PRO A 176 3.11 27.81 16.34
C PRO A 176 3.29 29.15 17.06
N ALA A 177 2.47 30.16 16.75
CA ALA A 177 2.49 31.46 17.45
C ALA A 177 2.17 31.35 18.96
N ASN A 178 1.39 30.34 19.37
CA ASN A 178 1.04 30.13 20.78
C ASN A 178 2.13 29.39 21.56
N VAL A 179 3.00 28.64 20.86
CA VAL A 179 3.98 27.73 21.48
C VAL A 179 5.38 28.33 21.42
N MET A 180 5.70 29.03 20.34
CA MET A 180 7.05 29.50 20.02
C MET A 180 7.03 31.02 19.85
N PRO A 181 7.72 31.78 20.73
CA PRO A 181 7.73 33.24 20.67
C PRO A 181 8.21 33.82 19.33
N PHE A 182 9.06 33.10 18.59
CA PHE A 182 9.56 33.52 17.27
C PHE A 182 8.46 33.64 16.20
N PHE A 183 7.33 32.96 16.37
CA PHE A 183 6.21 33.00 15.42
C PHE A 183 5.09 33.96 15.85
N GLN A 184 5.25 34.69 16.96
CA GLN A 184 4.33 35.76 17.35
C GLN A 184 4.41 36.93 16.37
N ASP A 185 3.28 37.60 16.13
CA ASP A 185 3.12 38.71 15.18
C ASP A 185 3.45 38.36 13.71
N THR A 186 3.34 37.07 13.34
CA THR A 186 3.59 36.59 11.97
C THR A 186 2.32 36.11 11.28
N ILE A 187 2.43 35.71 10.00
CA ILE A 187 1.34 35.09 9.23
C ILE A 187 0.73 33.86 9.92
N PHE A 188 1.45 33.21 10.85
CA PHE A 188 0.98 32.04 11.56
C PHE A 188 -0.06 32.34 12.64
N GLU A 189 -0.27 33.61 13.01
CA GLU A 189 -1.44 34.00 13.81
C GLU A 189 -2.72 34.02 12.97
N THR A 190 -2.60 34.52 11.74
CA THR A 190 -3.71 34.53 10.77
C THR A 190 -4.01 33.13 10.24
N TYR A 191 -2.98 32.28 10.09
CA TYR A 191 -3.10 30.89 9.62
C TYR A 191 -2.43 29.92 10.61
N PRO A 192 -3.12 29.55 11.72
CA PRO A 192 -2.53 28.77 12.82
C PRO A 192 -2.09 27.35 12.43
N PHE A 193 -2.58 26.83 11.31
CA PHE A 193 -2.31 25.48 10.83
C PHE A 193 -1.48 25.46 9.54
N LEU A 194 -0.92 26.60 9.12
CA LEU A 194 -0.12 26.71 7.90
C LEU A 194 1.22 25.97 8.02
N LEU A 195 1.91 26.10 9.15
CA LEU A 195 3.24 25.51 9.36
C LEU A 195 3.30 23.97 9.16
N PRO A 196 2.41 23.15 9.78
CA PRO A 196 2.44 21.71 9.56
C PRO A 196 2.20 21.35 8.08
N ASN A 197 1.34 22.12 7.39
CA ASN A 197 1.04 21.91 5.98
C ASN A 197 2.19 22.33 5.04
N LEU A 198 2.93 23.40 5.37
CA LEU A 198 4.14 23.80 4.64
C LEU A 198 5.23 22.73 4.74
N VAL A 199 5.45 22.18 5.94
CA VAL A 199 6.44 21.12 6.15
C VAL A 199 6.03 19.84 5.41
N CYS A 200 4.75 19.45 5.48
CA CYS A 200 4.23 18.33 4.69
C CYS A 200 4.41 18.55 3.18
N THR A 201 4.18 19.77 2.70
CA THR A 201 4.42 20.14 1.29
C THR A 201 5.90 20.04 0.94
N GLY A 202 6.81 20.41 1.84
CA GLY A 202 8.25 20.21 1.66
C GLY A 202 8.63 18.75 1.45
N PHE A 203 8.06 17.82 2.24
CA PHE A 203 8.22 16.38 2.02
C PHE A 203 7.67 15.94 0.67
N VAL A 204 6.50 16.46 0.26
CA VAL A 204 5.91 16.19 -1.06
C VAL A 204 6.81 16.67 -2.19
N VAL A 205 7.38 17.88 -2.11
CA VAL A 205 8.30 18.42 -3.11
C VAL A 205 9.58 17.58 -3.19
N LEU A 206 10.11 17.13 -2.06
CA LEU A 206 11.24 16.20 -2.02
C LEU A 206 10.88 14.86 -2.70
N GLY A 207 9.72 14.29 -2.37
CA GLY A 207 9.22 13.07 -2.98
C GLY A 207 9.00 13.20 -4.49
N LEU A 208 8.44 14.32 -4.95
CA LEU A 208 8.29 14.66 -6.37
C LEU A 208 9.65 14.75 -7.07
N THR A 209 10.61 15.42 -6.44
CA THR A 209 11.95 15.58 -6.99
C THR A 209 12.63 14.22 -7.16
N VAL A 210 12.60 13.38 -6.12
CA VAL A 210 13.15 12.03 -6.18
C VAL A 210 12.42 11.18 -7.22
N GLY A 211 11.09 11.25 -7.28
CA GLY A 211 10.31 10.50 -8.25
C GLY A 211 10.54 10.94 -9.70
N ILE A 212 10.67 12.23 -9.97
CA ILE A 212 11.02 12.75 -11.31
C ILE A 212 12.39 12.23 -11.74
N LEU A 213 13.39 12.30 -10.83
CA LEU A 213 14.78 12.00 -11.14
C LEU A 213 15.11 10.50 -11.17
N PHE A 214 14.44 9.68 -10.36
CA PHE A 214 14.89 8.30 -10.11
C PHE A 214 13.82 7.22 -10.31
N LEU A 215 12.53 7.56 -10.29
CA LEU A 215 11.48 6.57 -10.49
C LEU A 215 11.43 6.14 -11.96
N GLU A 216 11.34 4.84 -12.19
CA GLU A 216 11.19 4.26 -13.51
C GLU A 216 9.73 4.11 -13.93
N GLU A 217 9.46 4.28 -15.22
CA GLU A 217 8.18 3.89 -15.79
C GLU A 217 8.07 2.35 -15.83
N THR A 218 7.02 1.80 -15.25
CA THR A 218 6.79 0.34 -15.19
C THR A 218 5.82 -0.15 -16.27
N HIS A 219 5.04 0.74 -16.88
CA HIS A 219 4.07 0.41 -17.91
C HIS A 219 4.71 -0.27 -19.13
N GLU A 220 4.23 -1.45 -19.56
CA GLU A 220 4.83 -2.29 -20.62
C GLU A 220 5.12 -1.51 -21.92
N ASP A 221 4.10 -0.85 -22.50
CA ASP A 221 4.24 -0.12 -23.77
C ASP A 221 5.14 1.12 -23.70
N ARG A 222 5.40 1.65 -22.49
CA ARG A 222 6.12 2.92 -22.28
C ARG A 222 7.40 2.75 -21.47
N LYS A 223 7.72 1.51 -21.08
CA LYS A 223 8.87 1.18 -20.24
C LYS A 223 10.19 1.61 -20.88
N TYR A 224 10.22 1.66 -22.21
CA TYR A 224 11.36 1.99 -23.07
C TYR A 224 11.31 3.41 -23.67
N ASP A 225 10.31 4.23 -23.30
CA ASP A 225 10.25 5.63 -23.71
C ASP A 225 11.41 6.41 -23.05
N GLN A 226 11.99 7.38 -23.77
CA GLN A 226 13.03 8.26 -23.22
C GLN A 226 12.49 9.12 -22.08
N ASP A 227 13.12 9.01 -20.90
CA ASP A 227 12.74 9.74 -19.69
C ASP A 227 13.77 10.84 -19.36
N ARG A 228 13.46 12.07 -19.77
CA ARG A 228 14.28 13.27 -19.51
C ARG A 228 14.55 13.51 -18.01
N GLY A 229 13.62 13.11 -17.14
CA GLY A 229 13.79 13.24 -15.70
C GLY A 229 14.90 12.33 -15.18
N ARG A 230 14.94 11.08 -15.67
CA ARG A 230 16.01 10.13 -15.34
C ARG A 230 17.35 10.53 -15.93
N GLU A 231 17.39 11.00 -17.17
CA GLU A 231 18.63 11.52 -17.78
C GLU A 231 19.25 12.63 -16.93
N ALA A 232 18.43 13.57 -16.45
CA ALA A 232 18.87 14.62 -15.54
C ALA A 232 19.33 14.07 -14.18
N GLY A 233 18.65 13.06 -13.63
CA GLY A 233 19.03 12.39 -12.40
C GLY A 233 20.37 11.65 -12.51
N GLN A 234 20.59 10.93 -13.61
CA GLN A 234 21.85 10.27 -13.90
C GLN A 234 22.98 11.28 -14.12
N TRP A 235 22.73 12.37 -14.84
CA TRP A 235 23.69 13.47 -15.01
C TRP A 235 24.09 14.07 -13.66
N LEU A 236 23.12 14.31 -12.77
CA LEU A 236 23.36 14.83 -11.43
C LEU A 236 24.22 13.87 -10.59
N LEU A 237 23.91 12.57 -10.63
CA LEU A 237 24.70 11.55 -9.93
C LEU A 237 26.14 11.50 -10.45
N ARG A 238 26.35 11.53 -11.78
CA ARG A 238 27.69 11.55 -12.40
C ARG A 238 28.50 12.77 -11.99
N LYS A 239 27.83 13.92 -11.77
CA LYS A 239 28.48 15.17 -11.37
C LYS A 239 28.81 15.22 -9.87
N LEU A 240 27.92 14.71 -9.02
CA LEU A 240 28.07 14.75 -7.56
C LEU A 240 28.95 13.62 -7.02
N TRP A 241 28.85 12.43 -7.60
CA TRP A 241 29.69 11.28 -7.27
C TRP A 241 30.53 10.92 -8.50
N LYS A 242 31.81 11.32 -8.50
CA LYS A 242 32.85 10.88 -9.47
C LYS A 242 33.20 9.40 -9.28
N ARG A 243 32.22 8.51 -9.32
CA ARG A 243 32.44 7.07 -9.30
C ARG A 243 31.92 6.54 -10.62
N GLU A 244 32.79 5.85 -11.35
CA GLU A 244 32.51 5.26 -12.66
C GLU A 244 31.14 4.60 -12.65
N ALA A 245 30.34 4.96 -13.64
CA ALA A 245 29.00 4.46 -13.89
C ALA A 245 29.05 2.99 -14.39
N GLU A 246 29.75 2.11 -13.68
CA GLU A 246 29.72 0.66 -13.89
C GLU A 246 28.60 -0.03 -13.10
N ALA A 247 27.96 0.67 -12.16
CA ALA A 247 26.68 0.24 -11.63
C ALA A 247 25.58 0.82 -12.53
N THR A 248 25.30 0.16 -13.64
CA THR A 248 24.11 0.39 -14.46
C THR A 248 22.91 0.58 -13.52
N PHE A 249 22.34 1.78 -13.53
CA PHE A 249 21.11 2.12 -12.82
C PHE A 249 19.87 1.59 -13.55
N ASP A 250 20.08 0.80 -14.59
CA ASP A 250 19.11 0.34 -15.55
C ASP A 250 19.38 -1.13 -15.88
N ASP A 251 18.58 -2.02 -15.30
CA ASP A 251 18.41 -3.37 -15.88
C ASP A 251 17.84 -3.24 -17.32
N LYS A 252 17.18 -2.12 -17.63
CA LYS A 252 16.57 -1.84 -18.95
C LYS A 252 17.60 -1.54 -20.04
N ASP A 253 18.55 -0.65 -19.78
CA ASP A 253 19.59 -0.29 -20.75
C ASP A 253 20.48 -1.49 -21.06
N ALA A 254 20.79 -2.33 -20.07
CA ALA A 254 21.50 -3.59 -20.30
C ALA A 254 20.69 -4.54 -21.22
N SER A 255 19.39 -4.71 -20.96
CA SER A 255 18.53 -5.55 -21.83
C SER A 255 18.33 -4.98 -23.24
N LEU A 256 18.24 -3.66 -23.38
CA LEU A 256 18.12 -2.98 -24.67
C LEU A 256 19.44 -3.00 -25.43
N ASP A 257 20.59 -2.86 -24.76
CA ASP A 257 21.90 -2.99 -25.37
C ASP A 257 22.19 -4.43 -25.76
N GLU A 258 21.75 -5.45 -25.00
CA GLU A 258 21.78 -6.85 -25.43
C GLU A 258 20.91 -7.09 -26.66
N MET A 259 19.67 -6.59 -26.66
CA MET A 259 18.76 -6.71 -27.81
C MET A 259 19.29 -5.95 -29.03
N ARG A 260 19.85 -4.76 -28.84
CA ARG A 260 20.50 -3.97 -29.90
C ARG A 260 21.76 -4.63 -30.40
N SER A 261 22.56 -5.22 -29.53
CA SER A 261 23.74 -6.04 -29.86
C SER A 261 23.32 -7.21 -30.75
N MET A 262 22.28 -7.94 -30.36
CA MET A 262 21.73 -9.04 -31.16
C MET A 262 21.17 -8.57 -32.52
N LEU A 263 20.60 -7.37 -32.59
CA LEU A 263 20.13 -6.78 -33.84
C LEU A 263 21.28 -6.23 -34.71
N SER A 264 22.33 -5.66 -34.10
CA SER A 264 23.48 -5.10 -34.81
C SER A 264 24.44 -6.16 -35.34
N ASP A 265 24.54 -7.31 -34.66
CA ASP A 265 25.27 -8.48 -35.17
C ASP A 265 24.60 -9.07 -36.42
N HIS A 266 23.31 -8.80 -36.64
CA HIS A 266 22.61 -9.21 -37.86
C HIS A 266 23.01 -8.35 -39.07
N ASP A 267 23.23 -7.04 -38.88
CA ASP A 267 23.55 -6.11 -39.98
C ASP A 267 25.04 -6.12 -40.37
N HIS A 268 25.96 -6.46 -39.46
CA HIS A 268 27.38 -6.58 -39.78
C HIS A 268 27.79 -7.93 -40.40
N ASN A 269 26.93 -8.95 -40.33
CA ASN A 269 27.15 -10.27 -40.94
C ASN A 269 26.34 -10.52 -42.23
N VAL A 270 25.80 -9.47 -42.86
CA VAL A 270 25.07 -9.59 -44.14
C VAL A 270 25.96 -10.09 -45.30
N GLN A 271 27.29 -10.15 -45.12
CA GLN A 271 28.23 -10.67 -46.12
C GLN A 271 28.74 -12.11 -45.87
N ALA A 272 28.33 -12.80 -44.81
CA ALA A 272 28.83 -14.15 -44.52
C ALA A 272 27.78 -15.26 -44.50
N TYR A 273 26.48 -14.96 -44.54
CA TYR A 273 25.43 -15.98 -44.59
C TYR A 273 24.54 -15.83 -45.84
N ARG A 274 25.13 -15.99 -47.02
CA ARG A 274 24.39 -16.44 -48.21
C ARG A 274 24.46 -17.96 -48.24
N SER A 275 23.46 -18.63 -47.68
CA SER A 275 23.26 -20.04 -47.95
C SER A 275 22.90 -20.18 -49.43
N THR A 276 23.86 -20.63 -50.25
CA THR A 276 23.55 -21.14 -51.61
C THR A 276 22.92 -22.53 -51.56
N ASP A 277 22.97 -23.16 -50.39
CA ASP A 277 22.24 -24.39 -50.12
C ASP A 277 20.78 -24.03 -49.83
N SER A 278 19.89 -24.58 -50.64
CA SER A 278 18.47 -24.66 -50.31
C SER A 278 18.35 -25.15 -48.87
N SER A 279 17.65 -24.39 -48.03
CA SER A 279 17.30 -24.79 -46.66
C SER A 279 16.99 -26.27 -46.66
N PRO A 280 17.60 -27.09 -45.77
CA PRO A 280 17.45 -28.53 -45.85
C PRO A 280 15.95 -28.82 -45.83
N THR A 281 15.42 -29.25 -46.97
CA THR A 281 14.09 -29.83 -47.03
C THR A 281 14.17 -31.00 -46.10
N LEU A 282 13.47 -30.92 -44.97
CA LEU A 282 13.26 -32.04 -44.08
C LEU A 282 12.74 -33.19 -44.94
N CYS A 283 13.64 -34.08 -45.34
CA CYS A 283 13.28 -35.34 -45.95
C CYS A 283 12.44 -36.03 -44.90
N SER A 284 11.13 -36.10 -45.18
CA SER A 284 10.19 -36.94 -44.46
C SER A 284 10.58 -38.38 -44.75
N THR A 285 11.60 -38.88 -44.05
CA THR A 285 11.82 -40.31 -43.91
C THR A 285 10.68 -40.80 -43.03
N ARG A 286 9.60 -41.19 -43.72
CA ARG A 286 8.36 -41.68 -43.16
C ARG A 286 8.61 -43.07 -42.59
N THR A 287 9.33 -43.15 -41.47
CA THR A 287 9.35 -44.31 -40.59
C THR A 287 8.22 -44.15 -39.57
N SER A 288 7.39 -45.18 -39.50
CA SER A 288 6.17 -45.31 -38.72
C SER A 288 6.36 -45.08 -37.22
N ILE A 289 6.36 -43.82 -36.80
CA ILE A 289 5.96 -43.39 -35.46
C ILE A 289 4.72 -42.55 -35.72
N SER A 290 3.54 -43.12 -35.44
CA SER A 290 2.27 -42.56 -35.91
C SER A 290 1.76 -41.36 -35.11
N GLU A 291 2.56 -40.82 -34.20
CA GLU A 291 2.32 -39.57 -33.49
C GLU A 291 3.67 -38.89 -33.30
N VAL A 292 3.80 -37.66 -33.84
CA VAL A 292 4.87 -36.75 -33.42
C VAL A 292 4.70 -36.62 -31.89
N PRO A 293 5.73 -36.80 -31.06
CA PRO A 293 5.61 -36.42 -29.65
C PRO A 293 5.15 -34.97 -29.66
N GLU A 294 4.00 -34.70 -29.05
CA GLU A 294 3.45 -33.35 -28.97
C GLU A 294 4.45 -32.54 -28.15
N PHE A 295 5.44 -31.95 -28.83
CA PHE A 295 6.39 -31.05 -28.21
C PHE A 295 5.63 -29.76 -27.94
N GLU A 296 4.80 -29.78 -26.90
CA GLU A 296 4.16 -28.62 -26.30
C GLU A 296 5.27 -27.73 -25.73
N LEU A 297 5.96 -26.98 -26.59
CA LEU A 297 6.84 -25.88 -26.17
C LEU A 297 6.04 -24.81 -25.40
N ASP A 298 4.72 -24.82 -25.55
CA ASP A 298 3.79 -24.14 -24.66
C ASP A 298 3.26 -25.15 -23.64
N LYS A 299 3.93 -25.30 -22.49
CA LYS A 299 3.26 -25.81 -21.26
C LYS A 299 1.97 -25.00 -21.16
N GLN A 300 0.80 -25.59 -21.45
CA GLN A 300 -0.48 -24.88 -21.56
C GLN A 300 -0.72 -24.09 -20.27
N LEU A 301 -0.28 -22.84 -20.24
CA LEU A 301 -0.51 -21.93 -19.12
C LEU A 301 -2.02 -21.75 -19.10
N ALA A 302 -2.66 -22.36 -18.10
CA ALA A 302 -4.11 -22.30 -17.93
C ALA A 302 -4.59 -20.86 -18.21
N PRO A 303 -5.58 -20.69 -19.11
CA PRO A 303 -6.00 -19.36 -19.53
C PRO A 303 -6.35 -18.54 -18.30
N ALA A 304 -5.86 -17.29 -18.26
CA ALA A 304 -6.09 -16.42 -17.12
C ALA A 304 -7.60 -16.33 -16.86
N PRO A 305 -8.06 -16.55 -15.61
CA PRO A 305 -9.50 -16.54 -15.33
C PRO A 305 -10.08 -15.19 -15.72
N THR A 306 -11.22 -15.21 -16.39
CA THR A 306 -11.94 -14.00 -16.80
C THR A 306 -12.28 -13.16 -15.57
N PHE A 307 -12.33 -11.82 -15.69
CA PHE A 307 -12.62 -10.92 -14.57
C PHE A 307 -13.78 -11.37 -13.68
N ARG A 308 -14.88 -11.89 -14.25
CA ARG A 308 -16.03 -12.41 -13.49
C ARG A 308 -15.71 -13.68 -12.70
N GLN A 309 -14.88 -14.57 -13.24
CA GLN A 309 -14.45 -15.81 -12.58
C GLN A 309 -13.47 -15.55 -11.43
N ALA A 310 -12.83 -14.38 -11.40
CA ALA A 310 -11.97 -13.96 -10.30
C ALA A 310 -12.75 -13.70 -8.99
N PHE A 311 -14.03 -13.31 -9.07
CA PHE A 311 -14.87 -13.00 -7.91
C PHE A 311 -15.55 -14.25 -7.35
N THR A 312 -14.76 -15.13 -6.75
CA THR A 312 -15.29 -16.25 -5.99
C THR A 312 -16.02 -15.77 -4.73
N LYS A 313 -16.87 -16.62 -4.15
CA LYS A 313 -17.57 -16.32 -2.89
C LYS A 313 -16.60 -15.90 -1.77
N GLN A 314 -15.44 -16.54 -1.68
CA GLN A 314 -14.42 -16.22 -0.67
C GLN A 314 -13.77 -14.86 -0.91
N VAL A 315 -13.49 -14.49 -2.17
CA VAL A 315 -12.97 -13.18 -2.53
C VAL A 315 -13.97 -12.07 -2.19
N ILE A 316 -15.25 -12.25 -2.53
CA ILE A 316 -16.31 -11.27 -2.22
C ILE A 316 -16.44 -11.09 -0.70
N LEU A 317 -16.50 -12.20 0.05
CA LEU A 317 -16.56 -12.14 1.52
C LEU A 317 -15.37 -11.38 2.11
N ASN A 318 -14.17 -11.61 1.58
CA ASN A 318 -12.97 -10.93 2.04
C ASN A 318 -12.99 -9.42 1.72
N VAL A 319 -13.45 -9.03 0.52
CA VAL A 319 -13.66 -7.60 0.17
C VAL A 319 -14.65 -6.93 1.12
N VAL A 320 -15.74 -7.61 1.48
CA VAL A 320 -16.70 -7.12 2.48
C VAL A 320 -16.05 -6.94 3.85
N CYS A 321 -15.27 -7.93 4.32
CA CYS A 321 -14.50 -7.81 5.56
C CYS A 321 -13.54 -6.62 5.53
N TYR A 322 -12.84 -6.39 4.42
CA TYR A 322 -11.96 -5.25 4.22
C TYR A 322 -12.71 -3.92 4.37
N GLY A 323 -13.87 -3.79 3.71
CA GLY A 323 -14.72 -2.60 3.79
C GLY A 323 -15.20 -2.33 5.22
N ILE A 324 -15.75 -3.34 5.91
CA ILE A 324 -16.26 -3.17 7.28
C ILE A 324 -15.12 -2.87 8.25
N LEU A 325 -13.99 -3.58 8.15
CA LEU A 325 -12.79 -3.31 8.96
C LEU A 325 -12.32 -1.87 8.77
N ALA A 326 -12.22 -1.41 7.52
CA ALA A 326 -11.83 -0.05 7.21
C ALA A 326 -12.80 1.00 7.77
N PHE A 327 -14.11 0.73 7.77
CA PHE A 327 -15.12 1.65 8.27
C PHE A 327 -14.99 1.89 9.77
N HIS A 328 -14.92 0.82 10.57
CA HIS A 328 -14.90 0.98 12.03
C HIS A 328 -13.51 1.41 12.55
N THR A 329 -12.41 0.99 11.91
CA THR A 329 -11.06 1.40 12.29
C THR A 329 -10.79 2.87 11.98
N ILE A 330 -11.18 3.38 10.81
CA ILE A 330 -11.00 4.82 10.51
C ILE A 330 -11.89 5.70 11.37
N SER A 331 -13.09 5.23 11.71
CA SER A 331 -13.98 5.94 12.63
C SER A 331 -13.37 6.02 14.03
N LEU A 332 -12.66 4.98 14.46
CA LEU A 332 -11.87 4.99 15.69
C LEU A 332 -10.68 5.97 15.61
N GLU A 333 -9.93 5.99 14.50
CA GLU A 333 -8.83 6.96 14.29
C GLU A 333 -9.33 8.40 14.38
N GLN A 334 -10.57 8.66 13.97
CA GLN A 334 -11.22 9.96 14.04
C GLN A 334 -11.73 10.29 15.44
N LEU A 335 -12.51 9.40 16.04
CA LEU A 335 -13.22 9.67 17.30
C LEU A 335 -12.26 9.79 18.49
N LEU A 336 -11.13 9.09 18.47
CA LEU A 336 -10.21 9.09 19.60
C LEU A 336 -9.53 10.47 19.80
N PRO A 337 -8.92 11.12 18.79
CA PRO A 337 -8.45 12.51 18.90
C PRO A 337 -9.55 13.52 19.24
N ILE A 338 -10.77 13.33 18.74
CA ILE A 338 -11.92 14.18 19.10
C ILE A 338 -12.23 14.03 20.60
N LEU A 339 -12.29 12.80 21.11
CA LEU A 339 -12.49 12.54 22.53
C LEU A 339 -11.36 13.13 23.39
N MET A 340 -10.12 13.10 22.91
CA MET A 340 -8.99 13.73 23.59
C MET A 340 -9.12 15.25 23.63
N SER A 341 -9.59 15.86 22.54
CA SER A 341 -9.66 17.31 22.38
C SER A 341 -10.86 17.96 23.10
N LYS A 342 -11.98 17.24 23.26
CA LYS A 342 -13.16 17.73 24.00
C LYS A 342 -12.79 18.10 25.44
N ASP A 343 -13.39 19.19 25.94
CA ASP A 343 -13.17 19.73 27.29
C ASP A 343 -13.42 18.71 28.40
N VAL A 344 -12.70 18.83 29.52
CA VAL A 344 -12.86 17.91 30.66
C VAL A 344 -14.28 17.99 31.24
N PRO A 345 -14.92 16.85 31.59
CA PRO A 345 -16.24 16.87 32.19
C PRO A 345 -16.34 17.70 33.47
N ALA A 346 -17.38 18.52 33.56
CA ALA A 346 -17.70 19.24 34.80
C ALA A 346 -17.96 18.25 35.95
N LYS A 347 -17.44 18.55 37.14
CA LYS A 347 -17.66 17.71 38.33
C LYS A 347 -19.16 17.59 38.62
N GLY A 348 -19.68 16.36 38.59
CA GLY A 348 -21.09 16.05 38.87
C GLY A 348 -22.01 15.94 37.64
N SER A 349 -21.53 16.15 36.41
CA SER A 349 -22.32 15.94 35.18
C SER A 349 -22.35 14.49 34.68
N GLN A 350 -21.69 13.57 35.39
CA GLN A 350 -21.45 12.19 34.99
C GLN A 350 -22.53 11.26 35.55
N HIS A 351 -23.33 10.63 34.68
CA HIS A 351 -24.30 9.59 35.07
C HIS A 351 -24.07 8.29 34.30
N LEU A 352 -23.64 7.25 35.03
CA LEU A 352 -23.54 5.89 34.50
C LEU A 352 -24.94 5.27 34.29
N PRO A 353 -25.14 4.40 33.28
CA PRO A 353 -24.15 3.98 32.29
C PRO A 353 -24.10 4.88 31.03
N PHE A 354 -25.03 5.82 30.83
CA PHE A 354 -25.27 6.44 29.52
C PHE A 354 -24.94 7.95 29.36
N ARG A 355 -24.68 8.75 30.42
CA ARG A 355 -24.30 10.17 30.26
C ARG A 355 -22.88 10.48 30.71
N PHE A 356 -22.05 10.89 29.76
CA PHE A 356 -20.75 11.49 29.98
C PHE A 356 -20.66 12.72 29.11
N GLU A 357 -20.13 13.84 29.62
CA GLU A 357 -20.03 15.08 28.86
C GLU A 357 -18.67 15.69 29.08
N GLY A 358 -17.82 15.56 28.06
CA GLY A 358 -16.45 16.01 28.05
C GLY A 358 -15.48 14.89 27.67
N GLY A 359 -14.24 15.27 27.44
CA GLY A 359 -13.13 14.44 27.04
C GLY A 359 -11.93 14.59 27.98
N PHE A 360 -10.74 14.74 27.40
CA PHE A 360 -9.51 14.86 28.16
C PHE A 360 -8.93 16.29 28.19
N GLY A 361 -9.47 17.22 27.39
CA GLY A 361 -8.97 18.60 27.29
C GLY A 361 -7.51 18.68 26.81
N TRP A 362 -7.08 17.72 25.99
CA TRP A 362 -5.71 17.64 25.50
C TRP A 362 -5.45 18.65 24.41
N SER A 363 -4.24 19.23 24.41
CA SER A 363 -3.81 20.13 23.34
C SER A 363 -3.42 19.36 22.07
N THR A 364 -3.23 20.10 20.97
CA THR A 364 -2.72 19.55 19.70
C THR A 364 -1.40 18.82 19.88
N GLN A 365 -0.50 19.32 20.74
CA GLN A 365 0.83 18.73 20.98
C GLN A 365 0.71 17.37 21.68
N THR A 366 -0.11 17.26 22.72
CA THR A 366 -0.31 16.00 23.44
C THR A 366 -1.01 14.96 22.56
N THR A 367 -2.01 15.37 21.78
CA THR A 367 -2.71 14.50 20.84
C THR A 367 -1.78 14.03 19.72
N GLY A 368 -0.92 14.90 19.19
CA GLY A 368 0.06 14.51 18.17
C GLY A 368 1.16 13.60 18.70
N ALA A 369 1.64 13.81 19.93
CA ALA A 369 2.57 12.89 20.58
C ALA A 369 1.96 11.49 20.77
N PHE A 370 0.67 11.43 21.14
CA PHE A 370 -0.07 10.18 21.23
C PHE A 370 -0.18 9.45 19.87
N LEU A 371 -0.50 10.19 18.80
CA LEU A 371 -0.58 9.63 17.44
C LEU A 371 0.79 9.24 16.87
N ALA A 372 1.87 9.93 17.25
CA ALA A 372 3.23 9.53 16.91
C ALA A 372 3.62 8.22 17.62
N ALA A 373 3.32 8.10 18.92
CA ALA A 373 3.54 6.88 19.70
C ALA A 373 2.77 5.68 19.14
N GLN A 374 1.54 5.92 18.68
CA GLN A 374 0.75 4.94 17.93
C GLN A 374 1.53 4.36 16.74
N GLY A 375 2.17 5.20 15.93
CA GLY A 375 2.93 4.73 14.76
C GLY A 375 4.12 3.84 15.14
N PHE A 376 4.83 4.15 16.22
CA PHE A 376 5.93 3.31 16.74
C PHE A 376 5.43 1.96 17.24
N LEU A 377 4.35 1.96 18.04
CA LEU A 377 3.71 0.72 18.51
C LEU A 377 3.19 -0.12 17.35
N GLN A 378 2.66 0.53 16.30
CA GLN A 378 2.14 -0.14 15.12
C GLN A 378 3.27 -0.83 14.35
N MET A 379 4.39 -0.14 14.17
CA MET A 379 5.57 -0.71 13.53
C MET A 379 6.11 -1.92 14.32
N PHE A 380 6.20 -1.82 15.65
CA PHE A 380 6.61 -2.93 16.50
C PHE A 380 5.67 -4.13 16.39
N ALA A 381 4.35 -3.88 16.49
CA ALA A 381 3.34 -4.93 16.39
C ALA A 381 3.35 -5.58 15.00
N GLN A 382 3.54 -4.82 13.94
CA GLN A 382 3.54 -5.36 12.58
C GLN A 382 4.81 -6.16 12.25
N VAL A 383 5.99 -5.72 12.71
CA VAL A 383 7.26 -6.39 12.40
C VAL A 383 7.51 -7.61 13.28
N ILE A 384 7.13 -7.55 14.56
CA ILE A 384 7.48 -8.59 15.54
C ILE A 384 6.26 -9.42 15.92
N LEU A 385 5.18 -8.77 16.35
CA LEU A 385 4.02 -9.48 16.89
C LEU A 385 3.25 -10.23 15.79
N PHE A 386 3.00 -9.60 14.65
CA PHE A 386 2.22 -10.21 13.57
C PHE A 386 2.83 -11.51 13.03
N PRO A 387 4.11 -11.58 12.62
CA PRO A 387 4.69 -12.84 12.16
C PRO A 387 4.67 -13.93 13.23
N TRP A 388 4.89 -13.57 14.50
CA TRP A 388 4.83 -14.52 15.62
C TRP A 388 3.43 -15.09 15.84
N VAL A 389 2.40 -14.23 15.85
CA VAL A 389 1.00 -14.65 16.03
C VAL A 389 0.54 -15.46 14.81
N SER A 390 0.82 -14.97 13.60
CA SER A 390 0.45 -15.62 12.34
C SER A 390 1.06 -17.03 12.23
N LYS A 391 2.33 -17.22 12.61
CA LYS A 391 2.97 -18.55 12.63
C LYS A 391 2.30 -19.52 13.61
N LYS A 392 1.77 -19.04 14.74
CA LYS A 392 1.16 -19.91 15.77
C LYS A 392 -0.32 -20.21 15.51
N LEU A 393 -1.09 -19.20 15.11
CA LEU A 393 -2.55 -19.29 15.02
C LEU A 393 -3.05 -19.41 13.57
N GLY A 394 -2.24 -19.05 12.58
CA GLY A 394 -2.66 -18.86 11.19
C GLY A 394 -3.32 -17.49 10.98
N SER A 395 -3.38 -17.04 9.72
CA SER A 395 -3.88 -15.71 9.38
C SER A 395 -5.38 -15.57 9.61
N LEU A 396 -6.17 -16.61 9.29
CA LEU A 396 -7.62 -16.61 9.50
C LEU A 396 -8.03 -16.52 10.96
N ARG A 397 -7.46 -17.36 11.84
CA ARG A 397 -7.79 -17.32 13.27
C ARG A 397 -7.33 -16.03 13.92
N THR A 398 -6.17 -15.52 13.52
CA THR A 398 -5.67 -14.21 13.98
C THR A 398 -6.66 -13.11 13.63
N PHE A 399 -7.12 -13.07 12.37
CA PHE A 399 -8.12 -12.10 11.94
C PHE A 399 -9.42 -12.24 12.75
N TRP A 400 -9.97 -13.45 12.84
CA TRP A 400 -11.25 -13.70 13.52
C TRP A 400 -11.22 -13.32 15.01
N ILE A 401 -10.13 -13.64 15.72
CA ILE A 401 -9.95 -13.27 17.13
C ILE A 401 -9.85 -11.75 17.27
N THR A 402 -9.04 -11.09 16.44
CA THR A 402 -8.89 -9.62 16.51
C THR A 402 -10.21 -8.91 16.23
N LEU A 403 -11.02 -9.46 15.32
CA LEU A 403 -12.33 -8.92 14.97
C LEU A 403 -13.33 -9.02 16.13
N ALA A 404 -13.29 -10.13 16.88
CA ALA A 404 -14.09 -10.32 18.08
C ALA A 404 -13.73 -9.34 19.22
N CYS A 405 -12.50 -8.85 19.26
CA CYS A 405 -12.03 -7.93 20.30
C CYS A 405 -12.43 -6.46 20.06
N TYR A 406 -12.65 -6.03 18.82
CA TYR A 406 -13.00 -4.62 18.53
C TYR A 406 -14.31 -4.14 19.18
N PRO A 407 -15.43 -4.91 19.17
CA PRO A 407 -16.66 -4.48 19.84
C PRO A 407 -16.42 -4.18 21.33
N VAL A 408 -15.62 -5.00 22.02
CA VAL A 408 -15.27 -4.79 23.43
C VAL A 408 -14.44 -3.51 23.59
N LEU A 409 -13.45 -3.30 22.73
CA LEU A 409 -12.64 -2.07 22.72
C LEU A 409 -13.53 -0.82 22.59
N TYR A 410 -14.49 -0.85 21.66
CA TYR A 410 -15.39 0.28 21.38
C TYR A 410 -16.40 0.52 22.49
N LEU A 411 -16.93 -0.55 23.10
CA LEU A 411 -17.80 -0.42 24.26
C LEU A 411 -17.07 0.25 25.43
N LEU A 412 -15.79 -0.08 25.67
CA LEU A 412 -15.03 0.42 26.83
C LEU A 412 -14.42 1.82 26.62
N ALA A 413 -14.05 2.19 25.41
CA ALA A 413 -13.35 3.45 25.11
C ALA A 413 -14.00 4.73 25.68
N PRO A 414 -15.32 4.98 25.54
CA PRO A 414 -15.93 6.20 26.08
C PRO A 414 -15.90 6.26 27.62
N TYR A 415 -15.81 5.12 28.30
CA TYR A 415 -15.75 5.07 29.76
C TYR A 415 -14.40 5.54 30.33
N LEU A 416 -13.37 5.68 29.48
CA LEU A 416 -12.08 6.23 29.92
C LEU A 416 -12.17 7.68 30.39
N ALA A 417 -13.12 8.46 29.84
CA ALA A 417 -13.35 9.86 30.26
C ALA A 417 -13.86 9.98 31.72
N VAL A 418 -14.35 8.87 32.27
CA VAL A 418 -15.00 8.75 33.58
C VAL A 418 -14.03 8.29 34.65
N LEU A 419 -12.94 7.65 34.24
CA LEU A 419 -11.98 7.09 35.17
C LEU A 419 -11.41 8.18 36.09
N PRO A 420 -10.99 7.80 37.31
CA PRO A 420 -10.21 8.67 38.17
C PRO A 420 -9.00 9.21 37.41
N GLU A 421 -8.59 10.45 37.70
CA GLU A 421 -7.51 11.14 36.97
C GLU A 421 -6.21 10.31 36.90
N SER A 422 -5.90 9.54 37.96
CA SER A 422 -4.75 8.64 38.01
C SER A 422 -4.81 7.46 37.02
N LEU A 423 -6.01 7.02 36.64
CA LEU A 423 -6.25 5.88 35.74
C LEU A 423 -6.57 6.29 34.30
N ARG A 424 -6.82 7.57 34.04
CA ARG A 424 -7.11 8.09 32.69
C ARG A 424 -5.98 7.84 31.69
N ILE A 425 -4.74 8.24 32.04
CA ILE A 425 -3.58 8.07 31.15
C ILE A 425 -3.22 6.59 30.97
N PRO A 426 -3.12 5.76 32.04
CA PRO A 426 -2.90 4.32 31.87
C PRO A 426 -4.00 3.63 31.04
N GLY A 427 -5.27 4.02 31.24
CA GLY A 427 -6.39 3.49 30.47
C GLY A 427 -6.31 3.83 28.98
N LEU A 428 -5.94 5.07 28.64
CA LEU A 428 -5.68 5.49 27.26
C LEU A 428 -4.49 4.76 26.65
N ALA A 429 -3.41 4.54 27.39
CA ALA A 429 -2.26 3.77 26.93
C ALA A 429 -2.64 2.30 26.66
N ALA A 430 -3.44 1.68 27.54
CA ALA A 430 -3.95 0.32 27.34
C ALA A 430 -4.87 0.24 26.10
N LEU A 431 -5.77 1.23 25.93
CA LEU A 431 -6.61 1.34 24.73
C LEU A 431 -5.77 1.48 23.46
N LEU A 432 -4.73 2.31 23.49
CA LEU A 432 -3.83 2.51 22.36
C LEU A 432 -3.12 1.22 21.97
N ILE A 433 -2.52 0.53 22.95
CA ILE A 433 -1.82 -0.74 22.71
C ILE A 433 -2.79 -1.76 22.11
N ALA A 434 -4.00 -1.89 22.67
CA ALA A 434 -5.00 -2.82 22.15
C ALA A 434 -5.45 -2.46 20.73
N LYS A 435 -5.85 -1.20 20.50
CA LYS A 435 -6.22 -0.65 19.18
C LYS A 435 -5.15 -0.97 18.14
N VAL A 436 -3.91 -0.59 18.43
CA VAL A 436 -2.79 -0.69 17.49
C VAL A 436 -2.42 -2.14 17.24
N THR A 437 -2.45 -2.98 18.28
CA THR A 437 -2.22 -4.42 18.15
C THR A 437 -3.27 -5.04 17.23
N PHE A 438 -4.55 -4.80 17.47
CA PHE A 438 -5.61 -5.36 16.63
C PHE A 438 -5.45 -4.89 15.18
N GLN A 439 -5.23 -3.59 14.95
CA GLN A 439 -5.06 -3.04 13.61
C GLN A 439 -3.86 -3.64 12.86
N SER A 440 -2.74 -3.84 13.55
CA SER A 440 -1.51 -4.43 12.99
C SER A 440 -1.64 -5.92 12.67
N LEU A 441 -2.59 -6.61 13.32
CA LEU A 441 -2.87 -8.03 13.08
C LEU A 441 -3.96 -8.24 12.02
N SER A 442 -5.03 -7.42 12.03
CA SER A 442 -6.20 -7.64 11.17
C SER A 442 -5.92 -7.39 9.68
N TYR A 443 -5.26 -6.27 9.33
CA TYR A 443 -5.06 -5.88 7.93
C TYR A 443 -4.11 -6.83 7.16
N PRO A 444 -2.93 -7.18 7.70
CA PRO A 444 -2.07 -8.15 7.04
C PRO A 444 -2.70 -9.54 6.94
N SER A 445 -3.47 -9.98 7.95
CA SER A 445 -4.22 -11.24 7.86
C SER A 445 -5.22 -11.23 6.71
N LEU A 446 -6.03 -10.17 6.55
CA LEU A 446 -6.97 -10.07 5.43
C LEU A 446 -6.27 -10.06 4.07
N ALA A 447 -5.13 -9.39 3.96
CA ALA A 447 -4.31 -9.37 2.75
C ALA A 447 -3.84 -10.79 2.37
N ILE A 448 -3.37 -11.56 3.35
CA ILE A 448 -2.93 -12.95 3.14
C ILE A 448 -4.12 -13.83 2.75
N ILE A 449 -5.27 -13.71 3.43
CA ILE A 449 -6.47 -14.48 3.08
C ILE A 449 -6.93 -14.14 1.67
N LEU A 450 -6.76 -12.89 1.22
CA LEU A 450 -7.15 -12.45 -0.13
C LEU A 450 -6.23 -13.08 -1.17
N ALA A 451 -4.92 -13.04 -0.91
CA ALA A 451 -3.92 -13.68 -1.74
C ALA A 451 -4.13 -15.19 -1.87
N ASN A 452 -4.50 -15.85 -0.77
CA ASN A 452 -4.76 -17.30 -0.75
C ASN A 452 -6.11 -17.68 -1.38
N SER A 453 -7.08 -16.77 -1.38
CA SER A 453 -8.39 -16.98 -2.01
C SER A 453 -8.43 -16.62 -3.49
N SER A 454 -7.39 -15.97 -4.00
CA SER A 454 -7.29 -15.58 -5.41
C SER A 454 -7.12 -16.82 -6.30
N PRO A 455 -7.94 -16.99 -7.35
CA PRO A 455 -7.85 -18.16 -8.23
C PRO A 455 -6.59 -18.16 -9.11
N SER A 456 -5.98 -17.00 -9.33
CA SER A 456 -4.72 -16.86 -10.05
C SER A 456 -3.92 -15.69 -9.50
N LYS A 457 -2.59 -15.75 -9.61
CA LYS A 457 -1.69 -14.63 -9.28
C LYS A 457 -1.86 -13.46 -10.27
N LYS A 458 -2.27 -13.74 -11.52
CA LYS A 458 -2.54 -12.74 -12.56
C LYS A 458 -3.67 -11.76 -12.19
N VAL A 459 -4.66 -12.20 -11.40
CA VAL A 459 -5.80 -11.36 -10.99
C VAL A 459 -5.61 -10.77 -9.59
N LEU A 460 -4.53 -11.11 -8.87
CA LEU A 460 -4.31 -10.70 -7.49
C LEU A 460 -4.22 -9.18 -7.33
N GLY A 461 -3.55 -8.50 -8.27
CA GLY A 461 -3.49 -7.03 -8.30
C GLY A 461 -4.88 -6.40 -8.41
N THR A 462 -5.74 -6.95 -9.29
CA THR A 462 -7.14 -6.51 -9.45
C THR A 462 -7.95 -6.74 -8.17
N LEU A 463 -7.82 -7.92 -7.54
CA LEU A 463 -8.54 -8.22 -6.30
C LEU A 463 -8.08 -7.31 -5.14
N ASN A 464 -6.78 -7.06 -5.01
CA ASN A 464 -6.24 -6.08 -4.08
C ASN A 464 -6.78 -4.67 -4.38
N GLY A 465 -6.85 -4.27 -5.65
CA GLY A 465 -7.42 -3.00 -6.08
C GLY A 465 -8.89 -2.84 -5.65
N VAL A 466 -9.70 -3.90 -5.78
CA VAL A 466 -11.11 -3.89 -5.36
C VAL A 466 -11.24 -3.83 -3.84
N ALA A 467 -10.45 -4.63 -3.11
CA ALA A 467 -10.44 -4.60 -1.64
C ALA A 467 -10.04 -3.20 -1.11
N MET A 468 -9.01 -2.59 -1.70
CA MET A 468 -8.58 -1.23 -1.37
C MET A 468 -9.62 -0.17 -1.76
N SER A 469 -10.34 -0.34 -2.88
CA SER A 469 -11.45 0.54 -3.26
C SER A 469 -12.59 0.47 -2.25
N SER A 470 -12.96 -0.74 -1.82
CA SER A 470 -13.95 -0.94 -0.75
C SER A 470 -13.51 -0.25 0.55
N ALA A 471 -12.23 -0.38 0.92
CA ALA A 471 -11.67 0.34 2.05
C ALA A 471 -11.70 1.87 1.87
N SER A 472 -11.48 2.38 0.66
CA SER A 472 -11.55 3.83 0.36
C SER A 472 -12.96 4.38 0.52
N ILE A 473 -13.99 3.66 0.04
CA ILE A 473 -15.41 4.01 0.26
C ILE A 473 -15.67 4.13 1.76
N SER A 474 -15.28 3.09 2.52
CA SER A 474 -15.44 3.09 3.96
C SER A 474 -14.71 4.23 4.67
N ARG A 475 -13.52 4.63 4.19
CA ARG A 475 -12.79 5.81 4.70
C ARG A 475 -13.44 7.14 4.30
N GLY A 476 -14.12 7.19 3.16
CA GLY A 476 -14.88 8.35 2.71
C GLY A 476 -16.16 8.60 3.52
N PHE A 477 -16.78 7.56 4.09
CA PHE A 477 -18.00 7.71 4.89
C PHE A 477 -17.79 7.57 6.41
N GLY A 478 -16.83 6.75 6.86
CA GLY A 478 -16.63 6.41 8.27
C GLY A 478 -16.51 7.63 9.20
N PRO A 479 -15.56 8.56 8.97
CA PRO A 479 -15.39 9.74 9.81
C PRO A 479 -16.59 10.68 9.80
N THR A 480 -17.26 10.87 8.65
CA THR A 480 -18.48 11.70 8.56
C THR A 480 -19.63 11.07 9.34
N VAL A 481 -19.89 9.77 9.16
CA VAL A 481 -20.97 9.05 9.86
C VAL A 481 -20.70 9.02 11.36
N SER A 482 -19.49 8.64 11.78
CA SER A 482 -19.12 8.60 13.20
C SER A 482 -19.14 9.99 13.85
N GLY A 483 -18.68 11.04 13.15
CA GLY A 483 -18.79 12.42 13.60
C GLY A 483 -20.23 12.92 13.71
N ALA A 484 -21.10 12.54 12.78
CA ALA A 484 -22.53 12.87 12.84
C ALA A 484 -23.24 12.16 14.01
N VAL A 485 -22.91 10.90 14.26
CA VAL A 485 -23.43 10.16 15.43
C VAL A 485 -22.86 10.72 16.74
N ASP A 486 -21.61 11.18 16.76
CA ASP A 486 -21.02 11.85 17.92
C ASP A 486 -21.67 13.22 18.19
N SER A 487 -22.00 13.96 17.13
CA SER A 487 -22.80 15.19 17.21
C SER A 487 -24.19 14.90 17.79
N LEU A 488 -24.87 13.87 17.29
CA LEU A 488 -26.16 13.43 17.82
C LEU A 488 -26.04 13.00 19.29
N GLY A 489 -25.02 12.23 19.62
CA GLY A 489 -24.71 11.81 20.99
C GLY A 489 -24.53 13.01 21.91
N THR A 490 -23.77 14.01 21.48
CA THR A 490 -23.56 15.26 22.22
C THR A 490 -24.88 16.02 22.42
N SER A 491 -25.75 16.08 21.40
CA SER A 491 -27.08 16.72 21.53
C SER A 491 -28.05 15.96 22.45
N LEU A 492 -27.88 14.65 22.59
CA LEU A 492 -28.66 13.78 23.47
C LEU A 492 -28.01 13.62 24.87
N HIS A 493 -26.90 14.32 25.15
CA HIS A 493 -26.10 14.19 26.37
C HIS A 493 -25.49 12.78 26.57
N MET A 494 -25.25 12.04 25.48
CA MET A 494 -24.72 10.67 25.44
C MET A 494 -23.39 10.60 24.65
N SER A 495 -22.25 10.95 25.27
CA SER A 495 -20.94 10.93 24.59
C SER A 495 -20.49 9.55 24.10
N GLY A 496 -21.07 8.46 24.61
CA GLY A 496 -20.74 7.09 24.17
C GLY A 496 -21.43 6.64 22.87
N LEU A 497 -22.41 7.40 22.35
CA LEU A 497 -23.28 6.93 21.26
C LEU A 497 -22.52 6.53 19.98
N ALA A 498 -21.56 7.35 19.56
CA ALA A 498 -20.74 7.05 18.38
C ALA A 498 -19.91 5.78 18.55
N TRP A 499 -19.39 5.55 19.75
CA TRP A 499 -18.60 4.37 20.08
C TRP A 499 -19.44 3.09 20.07
N TRP A 500 -20.64 3.12 20.65
CA TRP A 500 -21.52 1.96 20.71
C TRP A 500 -22.14 1.60 19.36
N THR A 501 -22.43 2.59 18.52
CA THR A 501 -22.87 2.35 17.14
C THR A 501 -21.76 1.70 16.31
N ILE A 502 -20.51 2.15 16.44
CA ILE A 502 -19.36 1.50 15.80
C ILE A 502 -19.10 0.10 16.38
N ALA A 503 -19.34 -0.11 17.69
CA ALA A 503 -19.30 -1.45 18.30
C ALA A 503 -20.30 -2.41 17.64
N ALA A 504 -21.52 -1.94 17.36
CA ALA A 504 -22.51 -2.72 16.63
C ALA A 504 -22.06 -3.02 15.19
N VAL A 505 -21.49 -2.04 14.48
CA VAL A 505 -20.94 -2.26 13.13
C VAL A 505 -19.80 -3.29 13.14
N ALA A 506 -18.90 -3.22 14.12
CA ALA A 506 -17.81 -4.19 14.27
C ALA A 506 -18.33 -5.60 14.58
N LEU A 507 -19.38 -5.72 15.40
CA LEU A 507 -20.02 -7.00 15.70
C LEU A 507 -20.70 -7.60 14.46
N LEU A 508 -21.36 -6.78 13.64
CA LEU A 508 -21.90 -7.21 12.36
C LEU A 508 -20.79 -7.64 11.39
N GLY A 509 -19.66 -6.92 11.39
CA GLY A 509 -18.46 -7.27 10.63
C GLY A 509 -17.84 -8.60 11.02
N TRP A 510 -18.09 -9.06 12.24
CA TRP A 510 -17.62 -10.36 12.71
C TRP A 510 -18.37 -11.53 12.06
N LEU A 511 -19.62 -11.34 11.64
CA LEU A 511 -20.47 -12.39 11.06
C LEU A 511 -19.91 -13.00 9.76
N PRO A 512 -19.48 -12.21 8.74
CA PRO A 512 -18.79 -12.74 7.57
C PRO A 512 -17.54 -13.58 7.89
N GLY A 513 -16.89 -13.30 9.03
CA GLY A 513 -15.71 -14.03 9.49
C GLY A 513 -15.94 -15.53 9.73
N PHE A 514 -17.18 -15.95 10.02
CA PHE A 514 -17.53 -17.37 10.18
C PHE A 514 -17.62 -18.13 8.85
N ALA A 515 -17.93 -17.42 7.76
CA ALA A 515 -18.03 -18.01 6.43
C ALA A 515 -16.69 -17.99 5.66
N LEU A 516 -15.71 -17.24 6.18
CA LEU A 516 -14.39 -17.09 5.57
C LEU A 516 -13.58 -18.36 5.78
N GLN A 517 -13.07 -18.93 4.69
CA GLN A 517 -12.27 -20.14 4.73
C GLN A 517 -10.87 -19.84 4.23
N GLU A 518 -9.87 -20.30 4.99
CA GLU A 518 -8.49 -20.28 4.53
C GLU A 518 -8.32 -21.50 3.64
N SER A 519 -8.33 -21.26 2.33
CA SER A 519 -7.84 -22.26 1.39
C SER A 519 -6.37 -22.46 1.73
N LYS A 520 -6.03 -23.62 2.31
CA LYS A 520 -4.64 -24.07 2.29
C LYS A 520 -4.29 -24.18 0.82
N ARG A 521 -3.48 -23.25 0.31
CA ARG A 521 -2.62 -23.63 -0.80
C ARG A 521 -1.88 -24.87 -0.30
N SER A 522 -2.16 -26.01 -0.90
CA SER A 522 -1.15 -27.06 -0.99
C SER A 522 0.14 -26.33 -1.29
N ALA A 523 1.17 -26.53 -0.46
CA ALA A 523 2.49 -26.01 -0.75
C ALA A 523 2.70 -26.24 -2.24
N PHE A 524 2.80 -25.14 -2.99
CA PHE A 524 2.79 -25.22 -4.44
C PHE A 524 3.84 -26.25 -4.80
N THR A 525 3.40 -27.23 -5.57
CA THR A 525 4.01 -27.98 -6.68
C THR A 525 5.29 -27.42 -7.31
N ALA A 526 5.94 -26.40 -6.76
CA ALA A 526 7.31 -26.02 -7.11
C ALA A 526 8.30 -27.12 -6.72
N GLN A 527 8.02 -27.92 -5.68
CA GLN A 527 8.89 -29.04 -5.32
C GLN A 527 8.65 -30.27 -6.19
N GLU A 528 7.42 -30.53 -6.63
CA GLU A 528 7.14 -31.57 -7.64
C GLU A 528 7.55 -31.13 -9.05
N ASP A 529 7.45 -29.84 -9.39
CA ASP A 529 7.98 -29.31 -10.65
C ASP A 529 9.54 -29.22 -10.62
N GLU A 530 10.20 -28.89 -9.49
CA GLU A 530 11.67 -28.93 -9.36
C GLU A 530 12.21 -30.36 -9.25
N GLU A 531 11.56 -31.29 -8.53
CA GLU A 531 11.97 -32.70 -8.52
C GLU A 531 11.72 -33.37 -9.88
N ALA A 532 10.64 -33.03 -10.60
CA ALA A 532 10.43 -33.51 -11.96
C ALA A 532 11.42 -32.93 -12.98
N LEU A 533 11.92 -31.70 -12.76
CA LEU A 533 12.97 -31.08 -13.58
C LEU A 533 14.38 -31.60 -13.24
N ILE A 534 14.60 -32.11 -12.04
CA ILE A 534 15.86 -32.76 -11.65
C ILE A 534 15.89 -34.22 -12.12
N ASP A 535 14.74 -34.90 -12.22
CA ASP A 535 14.67 -36.28 -12.70
C ASP A 535 14.67 -36.40 -14.25
N SER A 536 14.40 -35.31 -14.98
CA SER A 536 14.42 -35.30 -16.45
C SER A 536 15.80 -35.20 -17.10
N ASP A 537 16.87 -35.00 -16.31
CA ASP A 537 18.26 -34.98 -16.82
C ASP A 537 18.91 -36.39 -16.86
N SER A 538 18.13 -37.47 -16.72
CA SER A 538 18.67 -38.85 -16.77
C SER A 538 18.72 -39.51 -18.17
N ASP A 539 18.30 -38.84 -19.24
CA ASP A 539 18.33 -39.40 -20.61
C ASP A 539 19.73 -39.36 -21.29
N ALA A 540 20.78 -39.00 -20.56
CA ALA A 540 22.17 -39.05 -21.05
C ALA A 540 22.72 -40.49 -21.22
N GLU A 541 21.97 -41.53 -20.85
CA GLU A 541 22.40 -42.94 -20.99
C GLU A 541 21.97 -43.64 -22.30
N SER A 542 21.34 -42.95 -23.26
CA SER A 542 20.90 -43.58 -24.52
C SER A 542 21.75 -43.26 -25.76
N VAL A 543 22.95 -42.70 -25.61
CA VAL A 543 23.91 -42.59 -26.72
C VAL A 543 24.65 -43.92 -26.88
N ILE A 544 24.07 -44.83 -27.66
CA ILE A 544 24.78 -46.03 -28.15
C ILE A 544 25.92 -45.54 -29.04
N THR A 545 27.13 -45.51 -28.49
CA THR A 545 28.36 -45.34 -29.26
C THR A 545 28.66 -46.69 -29.90
N LEU A 546 28.29 -46.83 -31.19
CA LEU A 546 28.66 -48.01 -31.97
C LEU A 546 30.19 -48.09 -32.04
N THR A 547 30.71 -49.24 -31.66
CA THR A 547 32.13 -49.55 -31.80
C THR A 547 32.47 -49.74 -33.29
N PRO A 548 33.73 -49.52 -33.73
CA PRO A 548 34.11 -49.65 -35.14
C PRO A 548 33.73 -50.99 -35.78
N ASP A 549 33.69 -52.06 -34.98
CA ASP A 549 33.32 -53.42 -35.42
C ASP A 549 31.82 -53.57 -35.73
N GLU A 550 30.95 -52.70 -35.17
CA GLU A 550 29.50 -52.74 -35.42
C GLU A 550 29.10 -51.98 -36.69
N ILE A 551 29.96 -51.10 -37.21
CA ILE A 551 29.73 -50.35 -38.44
C ILE A 551 29.86 -51.25 -39.69
N GLU A 552 30.76 -52.24 -39.67
CA GLU A 552 30.92 -53.19 -40.79
C GLU A 552 29.71 -54.12 -40.96
N ILE A 553 29.04 -54.50 -39.86
CA ILE A 553 27.88 -55.41 -39.88
C ILE A 553 26.63 -54.72 -40.45
N VAL A 554 26.50 -53.40 -40.26
CA VAL A 554 25.36 -52.61 -40.76
C VAL A 554 25.53 -52.26 -42.24
N LEU A 555 26.77 -52.13 -42.74
CA LEU A 555 27.04 -51.85 -44.15
C LEU A 555 27.07 -53.10 -45.05
N SER A 556 27.02 -54.31 -44.48
CA SER A 556 27.00 -55.58 -45.23
C SER A 556 25.60 -56.22 -45.35
N LYS A 557 24.53 -55.49 -45.04
CA LYS A 557 23.13 -55.83 -45.36
C LYS A 557 22.55 -54.75 -46.24
#